data_AF-A0A969EPD8-F1
#
_entry.id   AF-A0A969EPD8-F1
#
_cell.length_a   1.000
_cell.length_b   1.000
_cell.length_c   1.000
_cell.angle_alpha   90.00
_cell.angle_beta   90.00
_cell.angle_gamma   90.00
#
_symmetry.space_group_name_H-M   'P 1'
#
loop_
_entity.id
_entity.type
_entity.pdbx_description
1 polymer ?
#
loop_
_entity_poly.entity_id
_entity_poly.type
_entity_poly.pdbx_seq_one_letter_code
_entity_poly.pdbx_strand_id
1 'polypeptide(L)'
;MPEEITPELFNHLVELAALELTSEESEYLRRELNRQLASIHTLAAIPIPDDVEPARAGFLILPQSAHLPGKMSTSPAKTFKPSLPKFRNWTKVIFSSLRFPTKN
;
A
#
# COMPACT_ATOMS: atom_id res chain seq x y z
N MET A 1 15.77 -19.61 -11.79
CA MET A 1 16.62 -18.69 -11.00
C MET A 1 15.77 -17.45 -10.75
N PRO A 2 15.64 -16.93 -9.52
CA PRO A 2 15.10 -15.59 -9.37
C PRO A 2 15.99 -14.65 -10.19
N GLU A 3 15.39 -13.83 -11.05
CA GLU A 3 16.14 -12.78 -11.72
C GLU A 3 16.65 -11.84 -10.62
N GLU A 4 17.94 -11.53 -10.65
CA GLU A 4 18.54 -10.59 -9.71
C GLU A 4 18.83 -9.28 -10.45
N ILE A 5 18.55 -8.16 -9.80
CA ILE A 5 18.93 -6.83 -10.28
C ILE A 5 20.44 -6.70 -10.10
N THR A 6 21.16 -6.83 -11.22
CA THR A 6 22.60 -6.64 -11.29
C THR A 6 22.95 -5.16 -11.10
N PRO A 7 24.21 -4.83 -10.77
CA PRO A 7 24.66 -3.44 -10.70
C PRO A 7 24.41 -2.66 -11.99
N GLU A 8 24.60 -3.27 -13.15
CA GLU A 8 24.40 -2.63 -14.46
C GLU A 8 22.92 -2.29 -14.70
N LEU A 9 22.03 -3.23 -14.40
CA LEU A 9 20.59 -3.00 -14.50
C LEU A 9 20.13 -1.94 -13.48
N PHE A 10 20.62 -2.01 -12.24
CA PHE A 10 20.30 -1.03 -11.22
C PHE A 10 20.73 0.38 -11.64
N ASN A 11 21.94 0.54 -12.18
CA ASN A 11 22.43 1.83 -12.67
C ASN A 11 21.55 2.40 -13.78
N HIS A 12 21.05 1.55 -14.68
CA HIS A 12 20.09 1.99 -15.70
C HIS A 12 18.75 2.43 -15.10
N LEU A 13 18.24 1.73 -14.08
CA LEU A 13 17.02 2.14 -13.37
C LEU A 13 17.20 3.47 -12.65
N VAL A 14 18.37 3.70 -12.04
CA VAL A 14 18.74 4.96 -11.39
C VAL A 14 18.79 6.12 -12.40
N GLU A 15 19.36 5.87 -13.58
CA GLU A 15 19.39 6.83 -14.69
C GLU A 15 17.98 7.20 -15.15
N LEU A 16 17.11 6.21 -15.39
CA LEU A 16 15.71 6.44 -15.78
C LEU A 16 14.92 7.20 -14.72
N ALA A 17 15.22 6.97 -13.44
CA ALA A 17 14.60 7.65 -12.31
C ALA A 17 15.22 9.04 -12.03
N ALA A 18 16.29 9.43 -12.74
CA ALA A 18 17.06 10.65 -12.50
C ALA A 18 17.47 10.83 -11.03
N LEU A 19 17.89 9.74 -10.37
CA LEU A 19 18.34 9.75 -8.98
C LEU A 19 19.86 9.94 -8.92
N GLU A 20 20.33 10.91 -8.13
CA GLU A 20 21.74 11.03 -7.77
C GLU A 20 21.99 10.25 -6.48
N LEU A 21 22.81 9.20 -6.57
CA LEU A 21 23.13 8.32 -5.45
C LEU A 21 24.64 8.18 -5.31
N THR A 22 25.11 8.11 -4.07
CA THR A 22 26.47 7.68 -3.80
C THR A 22 26.63 6.17 -4.07
N SER A 23 27.87 5.69 -4.14
CA SER A 23 28.15 4.25 -4.31
C SER A 23 27.59 3.41 -3.15
N GLU A 24 27.59 3.93 -1.94
CA GLU A 24 27.07 3.22 -0.76
C GLU A 24 25.54 3.12 -0.79
N GLU A 25 24.87 4.22 -1.12
CA GLU A 25 23.41 4.25 -1.27
C GLU A 25 22.96 3.34 -2.42
N SER A 26 23.69 3.34 -3.54
CA SER A 26 23.39 2.48 -4.69
C SER A 26 23.45 1.00 -4.31
N GLU A 27 24.50 0.57 -3.60
CA GLU A 27 24.63 -0.83 -3.19
C GLU A 27 23.59 -1.21 -2.12
N TYR A 28 23.31 -0.30 -1.18
CA TYR A 28 22.25 -0.51 -0.20
C TYR A 28 20.89 -0.70 -0.87
N LEU A 29 20.51 0.21 -1.76
CA LEU A 29 19.21 0.19 -2.43
C LEU A 29 19.07 -1.00 -3.38
N ARG A 30 20.12 -1.35 -4.14
CA ARG A 30 20.13 -2.54 -5.00
C ARG A 30 19.86 -3.80 -4.19
N ARG A 31 20.55 -3.98 -3.06
CA ARG A 31 20.32 -5.11 -2.16
C ARG A 31 18.89 -5.16 -1.63
N GLU A 32 18.33 -4.02 -1.25
CA GLU A 32 16.96 -3.96 -0.73
C GLU A 32 15.91 -4.23 -1.83
N LEU A 33 16.12 -3.71 -3.04
CA LEU A 33 15.28 -3.99 -4.20
C LEU A 33 15.28 -5.48 -4.57
N ASN A 34 16.43 -6.15 -4.49
CA ASN A 34 16.50 -7.60 -4.70
C ASN A 34 15.72 -8.40 -3.65
N ARG A 35 15.65 -7.93 -2.40
CA ARG A 35 14.79 -8.53 -1.38
C ARG A 35 13.31 -8.36 -1.72
N GLN A 36 12.92 -7.18 -2.19
CA GLN A 36 11.54 -6.91 -2.63
C GLN A 36 11.17 -7.75 -3.86
N LEU A 37 12.09 -7.91 -4.81
CA LEU A 37 11.88 -8.75 -6.00
C LEU A 37 11.63 -10.22 -5.63
N ALA A 38 12.32 -10.75 -4.63
CA ALA A 38 12.04 -12.08 -4.10
C ALA A 38 10.62 -12.20 -3.53
N SER A 39 10.11 -11.17 -2.85
CA SER A 39 8.72 -11.13 -2.39
C SER A 39 7.73 -11.10 -3.57
N ILE A 40 8.01 -10.33 -4.62
CA ILE A 40 7.18 -10.29 -5.83
C ILE A 40 7.14 -11.66 -6.51
N HIS A 41 8.28 -12.35 -6.66
CA HIS A 41 8.30 -13.71 -7.22
C HIS A 41 7.47 -14.69 -6.40
N THR A 42 7.46 -14.54 -5.07
CA THR A 42 6.62 -15.36 -4.18
C THR A 42 5.14 -15.12 -4.45
N LEU A 43 4.73 -13.86 -4.64
CA LEU A 43 3.35 -13.50 -4.96
C LEU A 43 2.95 -13.95 -6.37
N ALA A 44 3.85 -13.81 -7.34
CA ALA A 44 3.62 -14.20 -8.74
C ALA A 44 3.49 -15.72 -8.92
N ALA A 45 4.03 -16.51 -7.98
CA ALA A 45 3.87 -17.96 -7.98
C ALA A 45 2.45 -18.42 -7.58
N ILE A 46 1.60 -17.51 -7.07
CA ILE A 46 0.21 -17.81 -6.74
C ILE A 46 -0.57 -17.96 -8.07
N PRO A 47 -1.21 -19.12 -8.33
CA PRO A 47 -2.01 -19.30 -9.53
C PRO A 47 -3.19 -18.32 -9.58
N ILE A 48 -3.37 -17.68 -10.74
CA ILE A 48 -4.49 -16.78 -11.01
C ILE A 48 -5.33 -17.42 -12.13
N PRO A 49 -6.65 -17.59 -11.95
CA PRO A 49 -7.54 -18.06 -13.02
C PRO A 49 -7.56 -17.09 -14.20
N ASP A 50 -7.61 -17.63 -15.43
CA ASP A 50 -7.53 -16.85 -16.67
C ASP A 50 -8.72 -15.87 -16.87
N ASP A 51 -9.83 -16.09 -16.17
CA ASP A 51 -11.03 -15.26 -16.23
C ASP A 51 -11.02 -14.07 -15.24
N VAL A 52 -9.94 -13.92 -14.45
CA VAL A 52 -9.80 -12.84 -13.47
C VAL A 52 -9.14 -11.62 -14.12
N GLU A 53 -9.94 -10.58 -14.35
CA GLU A 53 -9.45 -9.28 -14.82
C GLU A 53 -8.63 -8.54 -13.75
N PRO A 54 -7.52 -7.85 -14.13
CA PRO A 54 -6.74 -7.06 -13.18
C PRO A 54 -7.55 -5.92 -12.55
N ALA A 55 -7.48 -5.81 -11.22
CA ALA A 55 -8.09 -4.69 -10.51
C ALA A 55 -7.31 -3.39 -10.77
N ARG A 56 -7.89 -2.48 -11.55
CA ARG A 56 -7.27 -1.16 -11.88
C ARG A 56 -7.37 -0.12 -10.77
N ALA A 57 -8.31 -0.30 -9.86
CA ALA A 57 -8.56 0.57 -8.71
C ALA A 57 -8.91 -0.27 -7.49
N GLY A 58 -8.86 0.33 -6.29
CA GLY A 58 -9.29 -0.34 -5.07
C GLY A 58 -10.74 -0.82 -5.19
N PHE A 59 -10.97 -2.10 -4.96
CA PHE A 59 -12.32 -2.65 -4.87
C PHE A 59 -12.93 -2.25 -3.52
N LEU A 60 -14.00 -1.44 -3.56
CA LEU A 60 -14.82 -1.25 -2.38
C LEU A 60 -15.62 -2.55 -2.17
N ILE A 61 -15.33 -3.27 -1.09
CA ILE A 61 -16.21 -4.34 -0.62
C ILE A 61 -17.48 -3.65 -0.09
N LEU A 62 -18.44 -3.41 -0.97
CA LEU A 62 -19.79 -3.08 -0.55
C LEU A 62 -20.40 -4.37 0.00
N PRO A 63 -20.90 -4.40 1.25
CA PRO A 63 -21.55 -5.58 1.78
C PRO A 63 -22.74 -5.96 0.89
N GLN A 64 -22.74 -7.17 0.34
CA GLN A 64 -23.74 -7.71 -0.60
C GLN A 64 -25.10 -8.00 0.08
N SER A 65 -25.48 -7.19 1.07
CA SER A 65 -26.73 -7.32 1.82
C SER A 65 -27.37 -5.96 2.13
N ALA A 66 -27.13 -4.92 1.33
CA ALA A 66 -28.07 -3.81 1.24
C ALA A 66 -29.19 -4.19 0.26
N HIS A 67 -29.89 -5.28 0.55
CA HIS A 67 -31.22 -5.51 -0.02
C HIS A 67 -32.05 -4.31 0.41
N LEU A 68 -32.30 -3.36 -0.50
CA LEU A 68 -33.25 -2.28 -0.25
C LEU A 68 -34.62 -2.94 -0.10
N PRO A 69 -35.24 -2.98 1.10
CA PRO A 69 -36.64 -3.35 1.17
C PRO A 69 -37.44 -2.30 0.40
N GLY A 70 -38.39 -2.79 -0.38
CA GLY A 70 -39.10 -1.99 -1.37
C GLY A 70 -39.83 -0.78 -0.80
N LYS A 71 -40.00 0.19 -1.71
CA LYS A 71 -40.98 1.28 -1.74
C LYS A 71 -40.85 2.33 -0.61
N MET A 72 -40.56 3.54 -1.06
CA MET A 72 -40.69 4.80 -0.32
C MET A 72 -42.01 4.86 0.48
N SER A 73 -41.88 4.89 1.80
CA SER A 73 -42.84 5.55 2.69
C SER A 73 -42.09 6.69 3.37
N THR A 74 -42.32 7.91 2.91
CA THR A 74 -41.83 9.13 3.55
C THR A 74 -42.47 9.25 4.94
N SER A 75 -41.75 8.81 5.97
CA SER A 75 -42.07 9.07 7.39
C SER A 75 -41.07 10.11 7.91
N PRO A 76 -41.51 11.16 8.63
CA PRO A 76 -40.70 12.33 8.87
C PRO A 76 -39.50 12.00 9.76
N ALA A 77 -38.37 12.61 9.41
CA ALA A 77 -37.06 12.39 9.99
C ALA A 77 -37.08 12.42 11.53
N LYS A 78 -36.82 11.27 12.16
CA LYS A 78 -36.29 11.27 13.52
C LYS A 78 -34.87 11.81 13.46
N THR A 79 -34.68 12.98 14.05
CA THR A 79 -33.40 13.64 14.27
C THR A 79 -32.41 12.69 14.93
N PHE A 80 -31.52 12.11 14.13
CA PHE A 80 -30.34 11.43 14.64
C PHE A 80 -29.39 12.51 15.17
N LYS A 81 -29.27 12.62 16.50
CA LYS A 81 -28.21 13.42 17.14
C LYS A 81 -27.00 12.52 17.35
N PRO A 82 -25.91 12.66 16.56
CA PRO A 82 -24.69 11.91 16.84
C PRO A 82 -24.04 12.50 18.10
N SER A 83 -23.98 11.73 19.18
CA SER A 83 -23.01 12.01 20.26
C SER A 83 -21.65 11.55 19.78
N LEU A 84 -20.75 12.50 19.49
CA LEU A 84 -19.35 12.17 19.23
C LEU A 84 -18.73 11.54 20.49
N PRO A 85 -18.13 10.34 20.42
CA PRO A 85 -17.25 9.87 21.48
C PRO A 85 -15.98 10.72 21.47
N LYS A 86 -15.61 11.25 22.64
CA LYS A 86 -14.36 12.00 22.85
C LYS A 86 -13.16 11.03 22.75
N PHE A 87 -12.71 10.71 21.55
CA PHE A 87 -11.43 10.04 21.35
C PHE A 87 -10.28 11.02 21.55
N ARG A 88 -9.76 11.04 22.77
CA ARG A 88 -8.59 11.82 23.17
C ARG A 88 -7.34 10.97 22.92
N ASN A 89 -6.47 11.44 22.00
CA ASN A 89 -5.02 11.21 21.95
C ASN A 89 -4.41 10.07 21.09
N TRP A 90 -4.87 9.85 19.85
CA TRP A 90 -4.13 9.01 18.90
C TRP A 90 -2.92 9.69 18.21
N THR A 91 -2.84 11.02 18.22
CA THR A 91 -1.72 11.77 17.59
C THR A 91 -0.38 11.57 18.30
N LYS A 92 -0.36 11.09 19.55
CA LYS A 92 0.90 10.78 20.27
C LYS A 92 1.48 9.41 19.94
N VAL A 93 0.67 8.46 19.45
CA VAL A 93 1.13 7.09 19.16
C VAL A 93 1.88 7.04 17.82
N ILE A 94 1.47 7.84 16.84
CA ILE A 94 2.10 7.83 15.50
C ILE A 94 3.50 8.49 15.53
N PHE A 95 3.74 9.48 16.40
CA PHE A 95 5.02 10.21 16.43
C PHE A 95 6.15 9.54 17.23
N SER A 96 5.91 8.44 17.96
CA SER A 96 6.95 7.79 18.77
C SER A 96 7.80 6.75 18.01
N SER A 97 7.46 6.41 16.75
CA SER A 97 8.18 5.38 15.97
C SER A 97 9.03 5.93 14.83
N LEU A 98 9.10 7.25 14.61
CA LEU A 98 10.10 7.86 13.74
C LEU A 98 11.28 8.40 14.56
N ARG A 99 12.20 7.50 14.92
CA ARG A 99 13.56 7.90 15.32
C ARG A 99 14.40 7.95 14.04
N PHE A 100 14.62 9.15 13.52
CA PHE A 100 15.62 9.40 12.48
C PHE A 100 17.02 9.17 13.07
N PRO A 101 17.92 8.42 12.40
CA PRO A 101 19.32 8.34 12.82
C PRO A 101 20.01 9.69 12.57
N THR A 102 20.52 10.30 13.63
CA THR A 102 21.47 11.41 13.54
C THR A 102 22.84 10.85 13.18
N LYS A 103 23.44 11.33 12.08
CA LYS A 103 24.84 11.08 11.72
C LYS A 103 25.76 11.49 12.88
N ASN A 104 26.78 10.67 13.16
CA ASN A 104 28.00 11.06 13.84
C ASN A 104 29.17 10.47 13.07
#